data_AF-A0A182YES7-F1
#
_entry.id   AF-A0A182YES7-F1
#
_cell.length_a   1.000
_cell.length_b   1.000
_cell.length_c   1.000
_cell.angle_alpha   90.00
_cell.angle_beta   90.00
_cell.angle_gamma   90.00
#
_symmetry.space_group_name_H-M   'P 1'
#
loop_
_entity.id
_entity.type
_entity.pdbx_description
1 polymer ?
#
loop_
_entity_poly.entity_id
_entity_poly.type
_entity_poly.pdbx_seq_one_letter_code
_entity_poly.pdbx_strand_id
1 'polypeptide(L)'
;MANAPSSAPVFFGPTENLSAEERAEQRRREQAEIIRWKYRYQKVDAIKPGETVEAYQIRCLNKRLVHLEREKAQKELKLKIYNAPVHRREAEIDRCCILRMLDEAVRYDGQIEAAKTDMNELMSQIKRVNSELDSATKAVPSDFVYGEALEKARSELAAIESRLHNARTLEGKLHADNRKRRSEIENMLVERKLYNQQWQQYVAELNRNRKFLLDMIERATLAFNQGEDLCYRIDSLKAQETRDKRARVQEMIEVERQIVGTRHINAFLRTKGYQRGVAELDARLVRKRNLFKAAHREKIDRFGAIISSTMEYLQLDAIQDVLLEIEKQQDKYTALFRYMNITNAQIEEANGIARDLEKDSERLHEGEKRKRLSDEKTLKQDLQQVRSAQKLSDELREEIRRQQDALEVKLATVEQALSVVGFDRATILQLMAATTSSDRSRLTDESLMNALSAIERKVLQLVHMSAEGTVVEEDAPINTLYGSQQCAECAEGQDVNQHDERIVLPQEHPKLVENVRKRVNAPEMQYRLHTLSQCKLPRSRMLVNKRYQ
;
A
#
# COMPACT_ATOMS: atom_id res chain seq x y z
N MET A 1 -48.98 -15.61 124.35
CA MET A 1 -49.51 -15.82 125.71
C MET A 1 -49.92 -17.27 125.83
N ALA A 2 -49.04 -18.08 126.43
CA ALA A 2 -49.25 -19.50 126.67
C ALA A 2 -49.84 -19.66 128.07
N ASN A 3 -51.11 -20.06 128.16
CA ASN A 3 -51.70 -20.53 129.42
C ASN A 3 -51.51 -22.03 129.51
N ALA A 4 -50.67 -22.43 130.47
CA ALA A 4 -50.50 -23.80 130.92
C ALA A 4 -51.80 -24.33 131.55
N PRO A 5 -52.29 -25.52 131.15
CA PRO A 5 -53.12 -26.33 132.02
C PRO A 5 -52.21 -27.20 132.90
N SER A 6 -52.54 -27.17 134.18
CA SER A 6 -51.96 -27.93 135.29
C SER A 6 -51.71 -29.40 134.96
N SER A 7 -50.51 -29.85 135.32
CA SER A 7 -50.02 -31.23 135.29
C SER A 7 -51.00 -32.19 135.97
N ALA A 8 -51.72 -32.99 135.18
CA ALA A 8 -52.27 -34.25 135.65
C ALA A 8 -51.11 -35.25 135.83
N PRO A 9 -51.06 -36.03 136.92
CA PRO A 9 -49.94 -36.93 137.16
C PRO A 9 -49.95 -38.06 136.12
N VAL A 10 -48.84 -38.18 135.38
CA VAL A 10 -48.59 -39.21 134.36
C VAL A 10 -48.30 -40.53 135.08
N PHE A 11 -49.34 -41.36 135.29
CA PHE A 11 -49.26 -42.64 136.02
C PHE A 11 -49.05 -43.87 135.12
N PHE A 12 -49.01 -43.71 133.80
CA PHE A 12 -48.76 -44.79 132.84
C PHE A 12 -47.63 -44.36 131.88
N GLY A 13 -46.39 -44.48 132.34
CA GLY A 13 -45.21 -44.33 131.48
C GLY A 13 -44.85 -45.67 130.80
N PRO A 14 -44.30 -45.66 129.57
CA PRO A 14 -43.87 -46.87 128.88
C PRO A 14 -42.79 -47.61 129.68
N THR A 15 -43.00 -48.92 129.87
CA THR A 15 -42.28 -49.83 130.77
C THR A 15 -40.91 -50.31 130.25
N GLU A 16 -40.34 -49.61 129.27
CA GLU A 16 -39.24 -50.15 128.47
C GLU A 16 -37.86 -50.04 129.14
N ASN A 17 -37.70 -49.32 130.26
CA ASN A 17 -36.38 -49.03 130.86
C ASN A 17 -36.23 -49.19 132.40
N LEU A 18 -37.05 -49.99 133.10
CA LEU A 18 -36.96 -50.14 134.59
C LEU A 18 -36.50 -51.54 135.05
N SER A 19 -35.73 -51.59 136.14
CA SER A 19 -35.19 -52.80 136.79
C SER A 19 -36.29 -53.74 137.30
N ALA A 20 -36.02 -55.04 137.42
CA ALA A 20 -37.02 -56.05 137.79
C ALA A 20 -37.61 -55.83 139.20
N GLU A 21 -36.82 -55.31 140.15
CA GLU A 21 -37.29 -54.97 141.50
C GLU A 21 -38.17 -53.72 141.50
N GLU A 22 -37.82 -52.70 140.71
CA GLU A 22 -38.61 -51.47 140.55
C GLU A 22 -39.95 -51.75 139.85
N ARG A 23 -39.99 -52.70 138.89
CA ARG A 23 -41.23 -53.19 138.27
C ARG A 23 -42.15 -53.90 139.27
N ALA A 24 -41.61 -54.60 140.27
CA ALA A 24 -42.40 -55.25 141.30
C ALA A 24 -42.94 -54.23 142.32
N GLU A 25 -42.15 -53.21 142.65
CA GLU A 25 -42.58 -52.12 143.53
C GLU A 25 -43.63 -51.21 142.87
N GLN A 26 -43.45 -50.92 141.58
CA GLN A 26 -44.42 -50.17 140.78
C GLN A 26 -45.74 -50.95 140.64
N ARG A 27 -45.68 -52.26 140.39
CA ARG A 27 -46.90 -53.11 140.43
C ARG A 27 -47.58 -53.14 141.80
N ARG A 28 -46.83 -53.11 142.91
CA ARG A 28 -47.44 -52.99 144.26
C ARG A 28 -48.10 -51.63 144.46
N ARG A 29 -47.51 -50.54 143.97
CA ARG A 29 -48.09 -49.19 144.03
C ARG A 29 -49.32 -49.07 143.13
N GLU A 30 -49.26 -49.61 141.92
CA GLU A 30 -50.39 -49.72 140.99
C GLU A 30 -51.53 -50.56 141.61
N GLN A 31 -51.23 -51.70 142.21
CA GLN A 31 -52.25 -52.53 142.88
C GLN A 31 -52.84 -51.83 144.12
N ALA A 32 -52.03 -51.14 144.93
CA ALA A 32 -52.52 -50.37 146.08
C ALA A 32 -53.39 -49.18 145.66
N GLU A 33 -53.06 -48.51 144.56
CA GLU A 33 -53.89 -47.46 143.99
C GLU A 33 -55.14 -47.99 143.32
N ILE A 34 -55.09 -49.12 142.59
CA ILE A 34 -56.27 -49.79 142.06
C ILE A 34 -57.22 -50.18 143.19
N ILE A 35 -56.72 -50.60 144.36
CA ILE A 35 -57.55 -50.86 145.55
C ILE A 35 -58.16 -49.56 146.10
N ARG A 36 -57.40 -48.45 146.20
CA ARG A 36 -57.96 -47.14 146.59
C ARG A 36 -59.01 -46.62 145.62
N TRP A 37 -58.77 -46.74 144.32
CA TRP A 37 -59.69 -46.33 143.28
C TRP A 37 -60.92 -47.24 143.24
N LYS A 38 -60.79 -48.55 143.45
CA LYS A 38 -61.95 -49.45 143.66
C LYS A 38 -62.78 -49.04 144.87
N TYR A 39 -62.15 -48.63 145.99
CA TYR A 39 -62.88 -48.17 147.18
C TYR A 39 -63.57 -46.81 146.96
N ARG A 40 -62.96 -45.89 146.19
CA ARG A 40 -63.62 -44.64 145.76
C ARG A 40 -64.77 -44.89 144.78
N TYR A 41 -64.58 -45.78 143.80
CA TYR A 41 -65.63 -46.13 142.84
C TYR A 41 -66.81 -46.82 143.53
N GLN A 42 -66.57 -47.71 144.49
CA GLN A 42 -67.63 -48.32 145.30
C GLN A 42 -68.39 -47.30 146.17
N LYS A 43 -67.73 -46.22 146.63
CA LYS A 43 -68.40 -45.13 147.37
C LYS A 43 -69.23 -44.22 146.46
N VAL A 44 -68.90 -44.14 145.16
CA VAL A 44 -69.64 -43.38 144.15
C VAL A 44 -70.80 -44.21 143.57
N ASP A 45 -70.65 -45.53 143.43
CA ASP A 45 -71.72 -46.45 143.00
C ASP A 45 -72.79 -46.73 144.07
N ALA A 46 -72.54 -46.43 145.35
CA ALA A 46 -73.49 -46.65 146.45
C ALA A 46 -74.58 -45.56 146.58
N ILE A 47 -74.49 -44.46 145.81
CA ILE A 47 -75.57 -43.47 145.71
C ILE A 47 -76.44 -43.85 144.49
N LYS A 48 -77.53 -44.57 144.76
CA LYS A 48 -78.56 -44.85 143.76
C LYS A 48 -79.27 -43.56 143.31
N PRO A 49 -79.67 -43.49 142.04
CA PRO A 49 -79.58 -42.28 141.24
C PRO A 49 -80.84 -41.43 141.30
N GLY A 50 -80.64 -40.14 141.56
CA GLY A 50 -81.68 -39.13 141.44
C GLY A 50 -81.05 -37.74 141.53
N GLU A 51 -81.08 -37.03 140.39
CA GLU A 51 -81.04 -35.56 140.32
C GLU A 51 -79.68 -34.82 140.44
N THR A 52 -78.69 -35.19 139.61
CA THR A 52 -77.60 -34.26 139.23
C THR A 52 -77.32 -34.26 137.71
N VAL A 53 -76.97 -33.08 137.18
CA VAL A 53 -76.79 -32.76 135.73
C VAL A 53 -75.70 -33.62 135.06
N GLU A 54 -74.76 -34.16 135.82
CA GLU A 54 -73.63 -34.95 135.33
C GLU A 54 -74.05 -36.32 134.78
N ALA A 55 -75.12 -36.93 135.32
CA ALA A 55 -75.60 -38.24 134.86
C ALA A 55 -76.22 -38.21 133.44
N TYR A 56 -76.82 -37.09 133.03
CA TYR A 56 -77.36 -36.92 131.67
C TYR A 56 -76.24 -36.79 130.63
N GLN A 57 -75.18 -36.04 130.96
CA GLN A 57 -74.04 -35.85 130.07
C GLN A 57 -73.30 -37.17 129.77
N ILE A 58 -73.12 -38.02 130.79
CA ILE A 58 -72.48 -39.34 130.61
C ILE A 58 -73.30 -40.24 129.67
N ARG A 59 -74.65 -40.17 129.72
CA ARG A 59 -75.51 -40.96 128.83
C ARG A 59 -75.41 -40.52 127.36
N CYS A 60 -75.31 -39.22 127.11
CA CYS A 60 -75.10 -38.66 125.77
C CYS A 60 -73.73 -39.03 125.20
N LEU A 61 -72.67 -38.97 126.03
CA LEU A 61 -71.33 -39.37 125.63
C LEU A 61 -71.26 -40.87 125.27
N ASN A 62 -71.92 -41.75 126.04
CA ASN A 62 -71.97 -43.18 125.71
C ASN A 62 -72.71 -43.47 124.40
N LYS A 63 -73.79 -42.76 124.06
CA LYS A 63 -74.42 -42.89 122.73
C LYS A 63 -73.51 -42.45 121.59
N ARG A 64 -72.70 -41.39 121.80
CA ARG A 64 -71.72 -40.92 120.81
C ARG A 64 -70.59 -41.94 120.60
N LEU A 65 -70.13 -42.58 121.67
CA LEU A 65 -69.10 -43.62 121.63
C LEU A 65 -69.53 -44.81 120.76
N VAL A 66 -70.75 -45.33 120.95
CA VAL A 66 -71.29 -46.43 120.14
C VAL A 66 -71.40 -46.06 118.64
N HIS A 67 -71.73 -44.80 118.33
CA HIS A 67 -71.79 -44.34 116.94
C HIS A 67 -70.40 -44.28 116.29
N LEU A 68 -69.38 -43.85 117.05
CA LEU A 68 -67.99 -43.82 116.57
C LEU A 68 -67.42 -45.22 116.37
N GLU A 69 -67.75 -46.18 117.23
CA GLU A 69 -67.33 -47.58 117.05
C GLU A 69 -67.92 -48.21 115.78
N ARG A 70 -69.18 -47.90 115.45
CA ARG A 70 -69.79 -48.33 114.18
C ARG A 70 -69.12 -47.72 112.95
N GLU A 71 -68.77 -46.43 112.99
CA GLU A 71 -68.05 -45.78 111.89
C GLU A 71 -66.65 -46.35 111.69
N LYS A 72 -65.93 -46.64 112.78
CA LYS A 72 -64.63 -47.30 112.72
C LYS A 72 -64.74 -48.67 112.03
N ALA A 73 -65.69 -49.49 112.44
CA ALA A 73 -65.92 -50.81 111.84
C ALA A 73 -66.26 -50.70 110.34
N GLN A 74 -67.08 -49.71 109.93
CA GLN A 74 -67.37 -49.47 108.51
C GLN A 74 -66.14 -49.06 107.70
N LYS A 75 -65.28 -48.18 108.23
CA LYS A 75 -64.06 -47.76 107.52
C LYS A 75 -63.03 -48.88 107.41
N GLU A 76 -62.89 -49.70 108.45
CA GLU A 76 -62.03 -50.90 108.41
C GLU A 76 -62.52 -51.91 107.37
N LEU A 77 -63.84 -52.10 107.23
CA LEU A 77 -64.41 -52.96 106.19
C LEU A 77 -64.08 -52.42 104.79
N LYS A 78 -64.23 -51.11 104.55
CA LYS A 78 -63.88 -50.50 103.24
C LYS A 78 -62.40 -50.68 102.91
N LEU A 79 -61.50 -50.51 103.87
CA LEU A 79 -60.07 -50.76 103.66
C LEU A 79 -59.77 -52.23 103.33
N LYS A 80 -60.47 -53.18 103.96
CA LYS A 80 -60.35 -54.60 103.62
C LYS A 80 -60.89 -54.93 102.23
N ILE A 81 -61.95 -54.26 101.78
CA ILE A 81 -62.50 -54.42 100.43
C ILE A 81 -61.52 -53.87 99.39
N TYR A 82 -60.99 -52.65 99.56
CA TYR A 82 -60.01 -52.08 98.62
C TYR A 82 -58.70 -52.86 98.58
N ASN A 83 -58.26 -53.41 99.73
CA ASN A 83 -57.09 -54.28 99.80
C ASN A 83 -57.41 -55.76 99.52
N ALA A 84 -58.61 -56.08 99.03
CA ALA A 84 -58.95 -57.43 98.65
C ALA A 84 -58.05 -57.88 97.48
N PRO A 85 -57.64 -59.15 97.45
CA PRO A 85 -56.72 -59.67 96.43
C PRO A 85 -57.26 -59.55 95.00
N VAL A 86 -58.58 -59.41 94.82
CA VAL A 86 -59.23 -59.26 93.51
C VAL A 86 -58.79 -57.95 92.83
N HIS A 87 -58.90 -56.81 93.53
CA HIS A 87 -58.55 -55.50 92.96
C HIS A 87 -57.04 -55.33 92.72
N ARG A 88 -56.19 -56.03 93.49
CA ARG A 88 -54.74 -56.06 93.24
C ARG A 88 -54.39 -56.78 91.93
N ARG A 89 -55.06 -57.90 91.66
CA ARG A 89 -54.84 -58.69 90.43
C ARG A 89 -55.31 -57.94 89.19
N GLU A 90 -56.46 -57.26 89.27
CA GLU A 90 -56.96 -56.40 88.19
C GLU A 90 -55.93 -55.31 87.84
N ALA A 91 -55.38 -54.61 88.85
CA ALA A 91 -54.36 -53.59 88.64
C ALA A 91 -53.04 -54.14 88.03
N GLU A 92 -52.64 -55.36 88.37
CA GLU A 92 -51.45 -56.02 87.79
C GLU A 92 -51.66 -56.44 86.34
N ILE A 93 -52.85 -56.90 85.97
CA ILE A 93 -53.22 -57.23 84.59
C ILE A 93 -53.18 -55.96 83.72
N ASP A 94 -53.79 -54.88 84.20
CA ASP A 94 -53.80 -53.59 83.49
C ASP A 94 -52.38 -53.04 83.31
N ARG A 95 -51.53 -53.15 84.34
CA ARG A 95 -50.11 -52.77 84.26
C ARG A 95 -49.37 -53.57 83.18
N CYS A 96 -49.59 -54.88 83.09
CA CYS A 96 -48.97 -55.70 82.05
C CYS A 96 -49.45 -55.32 80.64
N CYS A 97 -50.75 -55.04 80.49
CA CYS A 97 -51.30 -54.55 79.22
C CYS A 97 -50.67 -53.21 78.79
N ILE A 98 -50.52 -52.26 79.72
CA ILE A 98 -49.90 -50.96 79.44
C ILE A 98 -48.43 -51.12 79.01
N LEU A 99 -47.65 -51.95 79.70
CA LEU A 99 -46.25 -52.19 79.34
C LEU A 99 -46.12 -52.81 77.94
N ARG A 100 -46.97 -53.79 77.60
CA ARG A 100 -46.99 -54.37 76.25
C ARG A 100 -47.33 -53.32 75.18
N MET A 101 -48.29 -52.44 75.43
CA MET A 101 -48.64 -51.37 74.50
C MET A 101 -47.50 -50.36 74.31
N LEU A 102 -46.72 -50.08 75.37
CA LEU A 102 -45.54 -49.21 75.29
C LEU A 102 -44.43 -49.87 74.46
N ASP A 103 -44.16 -51.16 74.65
CA ASP A 103 -43.18 -51.90 73.83
C ASP A 103 -43.60 -51.94 72.35
N GLU A 104 -44.90 -52.14 72.08
CA GLU A 104 -45.44 -52.08 70.71
C GLU A 104 -45.30 -50.68 70.09
N ALA A 105 -45.52 -49.61 70.86
CA ALA A 105 -45.33 -48.24 70.39
C ALA A 105 -43.87 -47.97 70.01
N VAL A 106 -42.92 -48.35 70.87
CA VAL A 106 -41.47 -48.21 70.57
C VAL A 106 -41.07 -49.00 69.32
N ARG A 107 -41.64 -50.20 69.13
CA ARG A 107 -41.39 -51.01 67.93
C ARG A 107 -41.90 -50.31 66.67
N TYR A 108 -43.10 -49.75 66.70
CA TYR A 108 -43.65 -49.04 65.55
C TYR A 108 -42.89 -47.74 65.25
N ASP A 109 -42.45 -47.01 66.26
CA ASP A 109 -41.58 -45.84 66.06
C ASP A 109 -40.27 -46.23 65.36
N GLY A 110 -39.65 -47.34 65.77
CA GLY A 110 -38.48 -47.88 65.09
C GLY A 110 -38.73 -48.24 63.61
N GLN A 111 -39.89 -48.83 63.30
CA GLN A 111 -40.29 -49.13 61.92
C GLN A 111 -40.56 -47.87 61.09
N ILE A 112 -41.16 -46.84 61.71
CA ILE A 112 -41.42 -45.55 61.05
C ILE A 112 -40.11 -44.84 60.73
N GLU A 113 -39.14 -44.82 61.65
CA GLU A 113 -37.84 -44.21 61.39
C GLU A 113 -37.06 -44.95 60.29
N ALA A 114 -37.09 -46.29 60.27
CA ALA A 114 -36.51 -47.07 59.18
C ALA A 114 -37.18 -46.77 57.81
N ALA A 115 -38.50 -46.68 57.78
CA ALA A 115 -39.21 -46.31 56.55
C ALA A 115 -38.89 -44.88 56.09
N LYS A 116 -38.69 -43.94 57.02
CA LYS A 116 -38.24 -42.57 56.70
C LYS A 116 -36.83 -42.56 56.14
N THR A 117 -35.90 -43.36 56.67
CA THR A 117 -34.54 -43.45 56.12
C THR A 117 -34.57 -43.99 54.70
N ASP A 118 -35.35 -45.04 54.44
CA ASP A 118 -35.50 -45.63 53.10
C ASP A 118 -36.12 -44.62 52.11
N MET A 119 -37.14 -43.88 52.56
CA MET A 119 -37.79 -42.85 51.74
C MET A 119 -36.82 -41.71 51.40
N ASN A 120 -35.99 -41.29 52.35
CA ASN A 120 -34.95 -40.28 52.12
C ASN A 120 -33.87 -40.77 51.14
N GLU A 121 -33.47 -42.03 51.25
CA GLU A 121 -32.51 -42.63 50.32
C GLU A 121 -33.08 -42.66 48.90
N LEU A 122 -34.30 -43.16 48.72
CA LEU A 122 -34.97 -43.19 47.41
C LEU A 122 -35.13 -41.79 46.82
N MET A 123 -35.52 -40.79 47.62
CA MET A 123 -35.56 -39.40 47.14
C MET A 123 -34.18 -38.90 46.70
N SER A 124 -33.11 -39.28 47.39
CA SER A 124 -31.75 -38.90 46.99
C SER A 124 -31.33 -39.55 45.67
N GLN A 125 -31.72 -40.81 45.45
CA GLN A 125 -31.48 -41.53 44.20
C GLN A 125 -32.27 -40.91 43.04
N ILE A 126 -33.56 -40.60 43.25
CA ILE A 126 -34.39 -39.89 42.26
C ILE A 126 -33.75 -38.55 41.87
N LYS A 127 -33.26 -37.78 42.84
CA LYS A 127 -32.57 -36.51 42.56
C LYS A 127 -31.30 -36.69 41.72
N ARG A 128 -30.49 -37.71 42.01
CA ARG A 128 -29.29 -38.01 41.23
C ARG A 128 -29.63 -38.40 39.79
N VAL A 129 -30.57 -39.35 39.62
CA VAL A 129 -31.01 -39.79 38.29
C VAL A 129 -31.61 -38.64 37.48
N ASN A 130 -32.42 -37.77 38.11
CA ASN A 130 -32.94 -36.58 37.43
C ASN A 130 -31.82 -35.62 37.02
N SER A 131 -30.82 -35.39 37.87
CA SER A 131 -29.67 -34.54 37.51
C SER A 131 -28.82 -35.12 36.37
N GLU A 132 -28.66 -36.46 36.34
CA GLU A 132 -27.99 -37.17 35.25
C GLU A 132 -28.80 -37.07 33.96
N LEU A 133 -30.12 -37.27 34.03
CA LEU A 133 -31.04 -37.12 32.90
C LEU A 133 -31.01 -35.69 32.32
N ASP A 134 -31.01 -34.67 33.18
CA ASP A 134 -30.90 -33.27 32.76
C ASP A 134 -29.54 -33.00 32.09
N SER A 135 -28.46 -33.59 32.62
CA SER A 135 -27.13 -33.45 32.02
C SER A 135 -27.04 -34.13 30.65
N ALA A 136 -27.63 -35.32 30.50
CA ALA A 136 -27.66 -36.05 29.23
C ALA A 136 -28.57 -35.36 28.19
N THR A 137 -29.72 -34.84 28.62
CA THR A 137 -30.66 -34.08 27.76
C THR A 137 -30.04 -32.78 27.28
N LYS A 138 -29.19 -32.13 28.09
CA LYS A 138 -28.41 -30.96 27.65
C LYS A 138 -27.25 -31.33 26.73
N ALA A 139 -26.64 -32.50 26.93
CA ALA A 139 -25.48 -32.94 26.15
C ALA A 139 -25.86 -33.46 24.76
N VAL A 140 -27.06 -34.01 24.58
CA VAL A 140 -27.56 -34.48 23.28
C VAL A 140 -28.44 -33.39 22.66
N PRO A 141 -27.99 -32.74 21.57
CA PRO A 141 -28.84 -31.82 20.83
C PRO A 141 -30.08 -32.57 20.31
N SER A 142 -31.24 -31.91 20.34
CA SER A 142 -32.45 -32.45 19.72
C SER A 142 -32.19 -32.78 18.24
N ASP A 143 -32.77 -33.87 17.73
CA ASP A 143 -32.68 -34.30 16.33
C ASP A 143 -33.00 -33.15 15.34
N PHE A 144 -33.87 -32.23 15.76
CA PHE A 144 -34.16 -31.01 15.00
C PHE A 144 -32.94 -30.08 14.85
N VAL A 145 -32.19 -29.83 15.92
CA VAL A 145 -30.99 -28.98 15.92
C VAL A 145 -29.89 -29.63 15.08
N TYR A 146 -29.76 -30.95 15.16
CA TYR A 146 -28.84 -31.70 14.31
C TYR A 146 -29.22 -31.62 12.83
N GLY A 147 -30.51 -31.77 12.51
CA GLY A 147 -31.02 -31.59 11.15
C GLY A 147 -30.75 -30.20 10.59
N GLU A 148 -30.98 -29.15 11.38
CA GLU A 148 -30.69 -27.77 10.98
C GLU A 148 -29.18 -27.53 10.76
N ALA A 149 -28.32 -28.08 11.63
CA ALA A 149 -26.87 -28.01 11.45
C ALA A 149 -26.40 -28.75 10.19
N LEU A 150 -27.00 -29.89 9.88
CA LEU A 150 -26.70 -30.67 8.67
C LEU A 150 -27.11 -29.92 7.41
N GLU A 151 -28.30 -29.30 7.39
CA GLU A 151 -28.75 -28.50 6.25
C GLU A 151 -27.89 -27.25 6.06
N LYS A 152 -27.47 -26.59 7.15
CA LYS A 152 -26.47 -25.50 7.09
C LYS A 152 -25.17 -25.98 6.46
N ALA A 153 -24.60 -27.08 6.95
CA ALA A 153 -23.38 -27.66 6.39
C ALA A 153 -23.51 -28.06 4.90
N ARG A 154 -24.66 -28.61 4.50
CA ARG A 154 -24.96 -28.93 3.10
C ARG A 154 -25.02 -27.66 2.24
N SER A 155 -25.68 -26.61 2.73
CA SER A 155 -25.78 -25.33 2.03
C SER A 155 -24.41 -24.67 1.86
N GLU A 156 -23.56 -24.72 2.89
CA GLU A 156 -22.18 -24.21 2.86
C GLU A 156 -21.33 -25.00 1.86
N LEU A 157 -21.46 -26.33 1.86
CA LEU A 157 -20.76 -27.20 0.93
C LEU A 157 -21.17 -26.92 -0.51
N ALA A 158 -22.48 -26.77 -0.79
CA ALA A 158 -22.98 -26.40 -2.11
C ALA A 158 -22.48 -25.01 -2.57
N ALA A 159 -22.36 -24.06 -1.65
CA ALA A 159 -21.79 -22.74 -1.93
C ALA A 159 -20.29 -22.83 -2.27
N ILE A 160 -19.52 -23.64 -1.54
CA ILE A 160 -18.10 -23.87 -1.81
C ILE A 160 -17.92 -24.58 -3.17
N GLU A 161 -18.72 -25.60 -3.47
CA GLU A 161 -18.71 -26.29 -4.76
C GLU A 161 -19.03 -25.36 -5.92
N SER A 162 -20.03 -24.48 -5.75
CA SER A 162 -20.39 -23.46 -6.75
C SER A 162 -19.24 -22.47 -6.96
N ARG A 163 -18.58 -22.02 -5.89
CA ARG A 163 -17.38 -21.17 -5.99
C ARG A 163 -16.23 -21.87 -6.70
N LEU A 164 -16.00 -23.15 -6.41
CA LEU A 164 -14.97 -23.95 -7.06
C LEU A 164 -15.26 -24.14 -8.56
N HIS A 165 -16.52 -24.40 -8.92
CA HIS A 165 -16.94 -24.50 -10.31
C HIS A 165 -16.73 -23.18 -11.06
N ASN A 166 -17.11 -22.05 -10.45
CA ASN A 166 -16.88 -20.73 -11.01
C ASN A 166 -15.38 -20.42 -11.18
N ALA A 167 -14.55 -20.80 -10.20
CA ALA A 167 -13.10 -20.65 -10.31
C ALA A 167 -12.52 -21.49 -11.45
N ARG A 168 -12.92 -22.76 -11.60
CA ARG A 168 -12.47 -23.64 -12.69
C ARG A 168 -12.91 -23.15 -14.07
N THR A 169 -14.14 -22.65 -14.19
CA THR A 169 -14.62 -22.11 -15.47
C THR A 169 -13.89 -20.81 -15.84
N LEU A 170 -13.59 -19.95 -14.86
CA LEU A 170 -12.76 -18.78 -15.06
C LEU A 170 -11.35 -19.17 -15.49
N GLU A 171 -10.74 -20.14 -14.82
CA GLU A 171 -9.41 -20.67 -15.18
C GLU A 171 -9.40 -21.19 -16.63
N GLY A 172 -10.41 -21.97 -17.01
CA GLY A 172 -10.56 -22.45 -18.38
C GLY A 172 -10.66 -21.33 -19.42
N LYS A 173 -11.41 -20.25 -19.11
CA LYS A 173 -11.48 -19.05 -19.96
C LYS A 173 -10.13 -18.36 -20.09
N LEU A 174 -9.43 -18.16 -18.96
CA LEU A 174 -8.10 -17.53 -18.95
C LEU A 174 -7.08 -18.36 -19.74
N HIS A 175 -7.12 -19.70 -19.68
CA HIS A 175 -6.27 -20.57 -20.49
C HIS A 175 -6.58 -20.50 -21.99
N ALA A 176 -7.87 -20.43 -22.35
CA ALA A 176 -8.28 -20.25 -23.75
C ALA A 176 -7.81 -18.89 -24.30
N ASP A 177 -7.96 -17.82 -23.52
CA ASP A 177 -7.47 -16.50 -23.88
C ASP A 177 -5.94 -16.48 -23.98
N ASN A 178 -5.24 -17.11 -23.03
CA ASN A 178 -3.78 -17.22 -23.07
C ASN A 178 -3.30 -17.95 -24.33
N ARG A 179 -3.97 -19.05 -24.70
CA ARG A 179 -3.68 -19.77 -25.93
C ARG A 179 -3.89 -18.90 -27.17
N LYS A 180 -4.99 -18.15 -27.22
CA LYS A 180 -5.26 -17.19 -28.31
C LYS A 180 -4.16 -16.13 -28.41
N ARG A 181 -3.75 -15.53 -27.28
CA ARG A 181 -2.65 -14.56 -27.24
C ARG A 181 -1.32 -15.16 -27.69
N ARG A 182 -1.02 -16.40 -27.32
CA ARG A 182 0.19 -17.10 -27.80
C ARG A 182 0.17 -17.29 -29.31
N SER A 183 -0.96 -17.70 -29.89
CA SER A 183 -1.11 -17.81 -31.34
C SER A 183 -0.98 -16.45 -32.04
N GLU A 184 -1.53 -15.38 -31.46
CA GLU A 184 -1.33 -14.01 -31.97
C GLU A 184 0.15 -13.61 -31.96
N ILE A 185 0.88 -13.92 -30.88
CA ILE A 185 2.32 -13.66 -30.79
C ILE A 185 3.10 -14.47 -31.82
N GLU A 186 2.80 -15.76 -31.99
CA GLU A 186 3.44 -16.61 -32.99
C GLU A 186 3.22 -16.08 -34.40
N ASN A 187 2.00 -15.67 -34.74
CA ASN A 187 1.67 -15.06 -36.03
C ASN A 187 2.49 -13.78 -36.26
N MET A 188 2.55 -12.86 -35.28
CA MET A 188 3.36 -11.64 -35.38
C MET A 188 4.85 -11.94 -35.53
N LEU A 189 5.37 -13.00 -34.90
CA LEU A 189 6.76 -13.42 -35.06
C LEU A 189 7.05 -13.96 -36.47
N VAL A 190 6.11 -14.69 -37.06
CA VAL A 190 6.20 -15.15 -38.46
C VAL A 190 6.19 -13.97 -39.43
N GLU A 191 5.27 -13.02 -39.24
CA GLU A 191 5.20 -11.79 -40.05
C GLU A 191 6.50 -10.97 -39.93
N ARG A 192 7.03 -10.81 -38.72
CA ARG A 192 8.32 -10.13 -38.50
C ARG A 192 9.46 -10.84 -39.23
N LYS A 193 9.48 -12.18 -39.22
CA LYS A 193 10.50 -12.95 -39.95
C LYS A 193 10.40 -12.71 -41.46
N LEU A 194 9.18 -12.73 -42.02
CA LEU A 194 8.95 -12.45 -43.44
C LEU A 194 9.36 -11.03 -43.81
N TYR A 195 8.97 -10.04 -43.01
CA TYR A 195 9.35 -8.64 -43.21
C TYR A 195 10.88 -8.47 -43.20
N ASN A 196 11.57 -9.09 -42.23
CA ASN A 196 13.03 -9.02 -42.17
C ASN A 196 13.69 -9.66 -43.40
N GLN A 197 13.13 -10.74 -43.95
CA GLN A 197 13.63 -11.34 -45.19
C GLN A 197 13.46 -10.40 -46.38
N GLN A 198 12.29 -9.79 -46.53
CA GLN A 198 12.03 -8.80 -47.59
C GLN A 198 12.93 -7.58 -47.45
N TRP A 199 13.10 -7.08 -46.22
CA TRP A 199 14.03 -5.99 -45.93
C TRP A 199 15.46 -6.32 -46.34
N GLN A 200 15.96 -7.51 -46.00
CA GLN A 200 17.29 -7.95 -46.41
C GLN A 200 17.45 -8.04 -47.93
N GLN A 201 16.41 -8.50 -48.64
CA GLN A 201 16.39 -8.51 -50.11
C GLN A 201 16.47 -7.09 -50.67
N TYR A 202 15.66 -6.16 -50.18
CA TYR A 202 15.71 -4.76 -50.61
C TYR A 202 17.05 -4.09 -50.34
N VAL A 203 17.66 -4.35 -49.17
CA VAL A 203 19.00 -3.84 -48.85
C VAL A 203 20.05 -4.39 -49.82
N ALA A 204 19.97 -5.68 -50.17
CA ALA A 204 20.88 -6.29 -51.13
C ALA A 204 20.71 -5.69 -52.54
N GLU A 205 19.48 -5.48 -52.99
CA GLU A 205 19.17 -4.85 -54.28
C GLU A 205 19.65 -3.39 -54.34
N LEU A 206 19.43 -2.60 -53.28
CA LEU A 206 19.93 -1.24 -53.18
C LEU A 206 21.45 -1.18 -53.25
N ASN A 207 22.15 -2.08 -52.55
CA ASN A 207 23.61 -2.15 -52.60
C ASN A 207 24.11 -2.55 -54.00
N ARG A 208 23.42 -3.47 -54.68
CA ARG A 208 23.72 -3.83 -56.06
C ARG A 208 23.53 -2.66 -57.01
N ASN A 209 22.43 -1.91 -56.88
CA ASN A 209 22.13 -0.75 -57.72
C ASN A 209 23.12 0.39 -57.47
N ARG A 210 23.49 0.63 -56.20
CA ARG A 210 24.55 1.59 -55.86
C ARG A 210 25.87 1.23 -56.53
N LYS A 211 26.29 -0.05 -56.48
CA LYS A 211 27.50 -0.50 -57.15
C LYS A 211 27.41 -0.31 -58.66
N PHE A 212 26.28 -0.65 -59.27
CA PHE A 212 26.04 -0.44 -60.69
C PHE A 212 26.17 1.04 -61.10
N LEU A 213 25.59 1.96 -60.32
CA LEU A 213 25.69 3.39 -60.58
C LEU A 213 27.14 3.90 -60.45
N LEU A 214 27.89 3.43 -59.44
CA LEU A 214 29.31 3.76 -59.30
C LEU A 214 30.12 3.26 -60.51
N ASP A 215 29.94 2.02 -60.93
CA ASP A 215 30.61 1.46 -62.11
C ASP A 215 30.25 2.26 -63.38
N MET A 216 29.00 2.74 -63.50
CA MET A 216 28.57 3.55 -64.64
C MET A 216 29.23 4.94 -64.64
N ILE A 217 29.33 5.57 -63.46
CA ILE A 217 30.04 6.85 -63.29
C ILE A 217 31.51 6.67 -63.63
N GLU A 218 32.17 5.63 -63.13
CA GLU A 218 33.57 5.34 -63.44
C GLU A 218 33.81 5.16 -64.94
N ARG A 219 32.92 4.42 -65.63
CA ARG A 219 32.98 4.25 -67.10
C ARG A 219 32.78 5.57 -67.83
N ALA A 220 31.85 6.41 -67.39
CA ALA A 220 31.61 7.72 -67.99
C ALA A 220 32.81 8.66 -67.80
N THR A 221 33.39 8.69 -66.60
CA THR A 221 34.61 9.47 -66.31
C THR A 221 35.80 8.97 -67.14
N LEU A 222 35.97 7.66 -67.28
CA LEU A 222 37.04 7.09 -68.09
C LEU A 222 36.88 7.44 -69.57
N ALA A 223 35.66 7.37 -70.11
CA ALA A 223 35.36 7.80 -71.47
C ALA A 223 35.60 9.31 -71.67
N PHE A 224 35.27 10.13 -70.68
CA PHE A 224 35.51 11.57 -70.73
C PHE A 224 37.01 11.89 -70.77
N ASN A 225 37.80 11.27 -69.89
CA ASN A 225 39.25 11.44 -69.86
C ASN A 225 39.90 11.01 -71.19
N GLN A 226 39.46 9.88 -71.76
CA GLN A 226 39.90 9.45 -73.09
C GLN A 226 39.53 10.46 -74.19
N GLY A 227 38.33 11.04 -74.12
CA GLY A 227 37.92 12.11 -75.03
C GLY A 227 38.82 13.34 -74.92
N GLU A 228 39.16 13.75 -73.70
CA GLU A 228 40.07 14.87 -73.43
C GLU A 228 41.48 14.61 -74.00
N ASP A 229 42.04 13.42 -73.76
CA ASP A 229 43.34 12.99 -74.31
C ASP A 229 43.37 13.04 -75.84
N LEU A 230 42.28 12.61 -76.49
CA LEU A 230 42.15 12.67 -77.95
C LEU A 230 42.07 14.11 -78.46
N CYS A 231 41.34 14.99 -77.77
CA CYS A 231 41.28 16.42 -78.09
C CYS A 231 42.67 17.06 -78.00
N TYR A 232 43.42 16.82 -76.91
CA TYR A 232 44.80 17.30 -76.78
C TYR A 232 45.70 16.78 -77.90
N ARG A 233 45.55 15.51 -78.28
CA ARG A 233 46.32 14.92 -79.38
C ARG A 233 46.00 15.57 -80.72
N ILE A 234 44.73 15.85 -81.01
CA ILE A 234 44.29 16.57 -82.21
C ILE A 234 44.88 17.98 -82.24
N ASP A 235 44.83 18.70 -81.13
CA ASP A 235 45.36 20.07 -81.07
C ASP A 235 46.88 20.11 -81.22
N SER A 236 47.59 19.13 -80.65
CA SER A 236 49.03 18.94 -80.87
C SER A 236 49.35 18.68 -82.35
N LEU A 237 48.58 17.82 -83.03
CA LEU A 237 48.74 17.56 -84.46
C LEU A 237 48.44 18.79 -85.32
N LYS A 238 47.39 19.57 -85.00
CA LYS A 238 47.10 20.85 -85.67
C LYS A 238 48.24 21.86 -85.48
N ALA A 239 48.77 21.95 -84.27
CA ALA A 239 49.93 22.81 -83.98
C ALA A 239 51.17 22.37 -84.77
N GLN A 240 51.39 21.06 -84.91
CA GLN A 240 52.47 20.52 -85.73
C GLN A 240 52.25 20.81 -87.22
N GLU A 241 51.06 20.58 -87.76
CA GLU A 241 50.72 20.85 -89.16
C GLU A 241 50.92 22.33 -89.51
N THR A 242 50.51 23.25 -88.63
CA THR A 242 50.72 24.69 -88.84
C THR A 242 52.19 25.09 -88.81
N ARG A 243 53.01 24.46 -87.95
CA ARG A 243 54.48 24.64 -87.96
C ARG A 243 55.08 24.12 -89.27
N ASP A 244 54.71 22.92 -89.70
CA ASP A 244 55.22 22.29 -90.93
C ASP A 244 54.80 23.07 -92.19
N LYS A 245 53.59 23.66 -92.19
CA LYS A 245 53.13 24.56 -93.25
C LYS A 245 53.99 25.82 -93.30
N ARG A 246 54.26 26.46 -92.16
CA ARG A 246 55.13 27.64 -92.10
C ARG A 246 56.55 27.32 -92.56
N ALA A 247 57.11 26.19 -92.13
CA ALA A 247 58.43 25.74 -92.55
C ALA A 247 58.50 25.53 -94.07
N ARG A 248 57.54 24.81 -94.67
CA ARG A 248 57.47 24.59 -96.12
C ARG A 248 57.30 25.88 -96.92
N VAL A 249 56.50 26.83 -96.44
CA VAL A 249 56.35 28.15 -97.10
C VAL A 249 57.67 28.92 -97.04
N GLN A 250 58.37 28.89 -95.90
CA GLN A 250 59.67 29.54 -95.76
C GLN A 250 60.72 28.93 -96.70
N GLU A 251 60.80 27.59 -96.78
CA GLU A 251 61.67 26.88 -97.74
C GLU A 251 61.35 27.28 -99.18
N MET A 252 60.06 27.38 -99.55
CA MET A 252 59.63 27.80 -100.88
C MET A 252 60.05 29.23 -101.20
N ILE A 253 59.88 30.16 -100.25
CA ILE A 253 60.33 31.56 -100.41
C ILE A 253 61.86 31.62 -100.59
N GLU A 254 62.62 30.83 -99.86
CA GLU A 254 64.08 30.78 -99.97
C GLU A 254 64.54 30.24 -101.33
N VAL A 255 63.91 29.18 -101.82
CA VAL A 255 64.17 28.63 -103.16
C VAL A 255 63.82 29.68 -104.24
N GLU A 256 62.66 30.34 -104.12
CA GLU A 256 62.27 31.40 -105.07
C GLU A 256 63.26 32.56 -105.06
N ARG A 257 63.69 33.02 -103.88
CA ARG A 257 64.75 34.04 -103.75
C ARG A 257 66.05 33.61 -104.41
N GLN A 258 66.46 32.36 -104.27
CA GLN A 258 67.66 31.83 -104.93
C GLN A 258 67.49 31.80 -106.45
N ILE A 259 66.33 31.38 -106.97
CA ILE A 259 66.03 31.37 -108.41
C ILE A 259 66.05 32.78 -108.99
N VAL A 260 65.33 33.71 -108.35
CA VAL A 260 65.24 35.11 -108.77
C VAL A 260 66.61 35.80 -108.68
N GLY A 261 67.35 35.58 -107.59
CA GLY A 261 68.72 36.06 -107.43
C GLY A 261 69.64 35.56 -108.55
N THR A 262 69.62 34.26 -108.83
CA THR A 262 70.39 33.64 -109.93
C THR A 262 69.98 34.20 -111.29
N ARG A 263 68.68 34.44 -111.53
CA ARG A 263 68.16 35.05 -112.76
C ARG A 263 68.65 36.48 -112.94
N HIS A 264 68.62 37.30 -111.90
CA HIS A 264 69.12 38.68 -111.94
C HIS A 264 70.64 38.72 -112.15
N ILE A 265 71.40 37.85 -111.48
CA ILE A 265 72.84 37.73 -111.67
C ILE A 265 73.14 37.35 -113.13
N ASN A 266 72.47 36.33 -113.67
CA ASN A 266 72.64 35.93 -115.06
C ASN A 266 72.24 37.03 -116.06
N ALA A 267 71.15 37.76 -115.80
CA ALA A 267 70.74 38.90 -116.62
C ALA A 267 71.77 40.05 -116.57
N PHE A 268 72.31 40.33 -115.38
CA PHE A 268 73.37 41.32 -115.19
C PHE A 268 74.64 40.92 -115.94
N LEU A 269 75.09 39.67 -115.81
CA LEU A 269 76.26 39.15 -116.52
C LEU A 269 76.07 39.20 -118.04
N ARG A 270 74.89 38.85 -118.56
CA ARG A 270 74.54 39.01 -119.99
C ARG A 270 74.61 40.47 -120.43
N THR A 271 74.08 41.39 -119.64
CA THR A 271 74.06 42.82 -119.96
C THR A 271 75.46 43.43 -119.91
N LYS A 272 76.29 43.01 -118.96
CA LYS A 272 77.70 43.44 -118.83
C LYS A 272 78.59 42.82 -119.92
N GLY A 273 78.21 41.66 -120.44
CA GLY A 273 78.90 40.99 -121.56
C GLY A 273 78.85 41.77 -122.88
N TYR A 274 77.96 42.76 -123.02
CA TYR A 274 78.03 43.71 -124.13
C TYR A 274 79.18 44.69 -123.91
N GLN A 275 80.31 44.45 -124.60
CA GLN A 275 81.41 45.41 -124.67
C GLN A 275 80.89 46.75 -125.21
N ARG A 276 80.80 47.76 -124.33
CA ARG A 276 80.63 49.15 -124.76
C ARG A 276 82.01 49.69 -125.09
N GLY A 277 82.25 50.02 -126.35
CA GLY A 277 83.34 50.92 -126.70
C GLY A 277 83.11 52.25 -126.01
N VAL A 278 83.92 52.58 -125.01
CA VAL A 278 83.87 53.87 -124.33
C VAL A 278 84.53 54.89 -125.26
N ALA A 279 83.74 55.48 -126.15
CA ALA A 279 84.12 56.71 -126.82
C ALA A 279 84.09 57.85 -125.78
N GLU A 280 85.11 58.71 -125.78
CA GLU A 280 85.22 59.86 -124.89
C GLU A 280 83.95 60.72 -124.95
N LEU A 281 83.49 61.17 -123.76
CA LEU A 281 82.26 61.95 -123.63
C LEU A 281 82.40 63.31 -124.34
N ASP A 282 81.74 63.45 -125.49
CA ASP A 282 81.56 64.74 -126.16
C ASP A 282 80.74 65.68 -125.25
N ALA A 283 81.36 66.78 -124.83
CA ALA A 283 80.79 67.79 -123.92
C ALA A 283 79.44 68.36 -124.43
N ARG A 284 79.18 68.29 -125.74
CA ARG A 284 77.93 68.73 -126.34
C ARG A 284 76.74 67.82 -125.99
N LEU A 285 76.97 66.51 -125.86
CA LEU A 285 75.95 65.53 -125.47
C LEU A 285 75.63 65.62 -123.97
N VAL A 286 76.62 65.95 -123.13
CA VAL A 286 76.39 66.20 -121.69
C VAL A 286 75.46 67.39 -121.47
N ARG A 287 75.61 68.46 -122.26
CA ARG A 287 74.70 69.62 -122.23
C ARG A 287 73.27 69.25 -122.64
N LYS A 288 73.10 68.50 -123.73
CA LYS A 288 71.77 68.01 -124.14
C LYS A 288 71.13 67.12 -123.07
N ARG A 289 71.90 66.23 -122.45
CA ARG A 289 71.42 65.37 -121.34
C ARG A 289 70.97 66.20 -120.15
N ASN A 290 71.70 67.26 -119.79
CA ASN A 290 71.36 68.10 -118.65
C ASN A 290 70.09 68.92 -118.91
N LEU A 291 69.90 69.44 -120.13
CA LEU A 291 68.64 70.08 -120.55
C LEU A 291 67.46 69.11 -120.52
N PHE A 292 67.67 67.88 -120.99
CA PHE A 292 66.63 66.84 -120.95
C PHE A 292 66.27 66.45 -119.50
N LYS A 293 67.27 66.32 -118.61
CA LYS A 293 67.05 66.08 -117.18
C LYS A 293 66.28 67.23 -116.52
N ALA A 294 66.58 68.48 -116.87
CA ALA A 294 65.85 69.63 -116.35
C ALA A 294 64.38 69.61 -116.79
N ALA A 295 64.11 69.38 -118.08
CA ALA A 295 62.75 69.28 -118.61
C ALA A 295 61.95 68.11 -118.00
N HIS A 296 62.61 67.01 -117.64
CA HIS A 296 61.94 65.88 -116.98
C HIS A 296 61.71 66.10 -115.50
N ARG A 297 62.61 66.80 -114.79
CA ARG A 297 62.34 67.25 -113.42
C ARG A 297 61.10 68.15 -113.39
N GLU A 298 61.01 69.08 -114.33
CA GLU A 298 59.84 69.95 -114.42
C GLU A 298 58.53 69.17 -114.64
N LYS A 299 58.55 68.07 -115.42
CA LYS A 299 57.38 67.19 -115.55
C LYS A 299 57.07 66.42 -114.26
N ILE A 300 58.09 65.95 -113.54
CA ILE A 300 57.93 65.28 -112.25
C ILE A 300 57.32 66.24 -111.23
N ASP A 301 57.81 67.48 -111.18
CA ASP A 301 57.29 68.51 -110.28
C ASP A 301 55.82 68.84 -110.61
N ARG A 302 55.46 68.90 -111.90
CA ARG A 302 54.05 69.03 -112.33
C ARG A 302 53.19 67.82 -111.92
N PHE A 303 53.67 66.59 -112.08
CA PHE A 303 52.92 65.41 -111.63
C PHE A 303 52.81 65.35 -110.11
N GLY A 304 53.84 65.75 -109.38
CA GLY A 304 53.80 65.91 -107.92
C GLY A 304 52.73 66.91 -107.52
N ALA A 305 52.67 68.07 -108.17
CA ALA A 305 51.63 69.06 -107.94
C ALA A 305 50.22 68.55 -108.26
N ILE A 306 50.05 67.79 -109.35
CA ILE A 306 48.76 67.15 -109.69
C ILE A 306 48.38 66.14 -108.60
N ILE A 307 49.30 65.30 -108.13
CA ILE A 307 49.03 64.32 -107.07
C ILE A 307 48.62 65.04 -105.78
N SER A 308 49.38 66.05 -105.34
CA SER A 308 49.02 66.84 -104.16
C SER A 308 47.65 67.51 -104.32
N SER A 309 47.36 68.09 -105.48
CA SER A 309 46.04 68.67 -105.79
C SER A 309 44.93 67.61 -105.85
N THR A 310 45.23 66.39 -106.28
CA THR A 310 44.27 65.27 -106.28
C THR A 310 44.03 64.75 -104.85
N MET A 311 45.05 64.75 -103.99
CA MET A 311 44.93 64.42 -102.56
C MET A 311 44.09 65.46 -101.82
N GLU A 312 44.29 66.76 -102.12
CA GLU A 312 43.44 67.86 -101.63
C GLU A 312 42.00 67.74 -102.15
N TYR A 313 41.82 67.42 -103.44
CA TYR A 313 40.49 67.25 -104.05
C TYR A 313 39.72 66.05 -103.47
N LEU A 314 40.41 64.94 -103.23
CA LEU A 314 39.82 63.73 -102.63
C LEU A 314 39.72 63.83 -101.10
N GLN A 315 40.18 64.92 -100.48
CA GLN A 315 40.19 65.16 -99.03
C GLN A 315 40.71 63.95 -98.22
N LEU A 316 41.80 63.32 -98.67
CA LEU A 316 42.35 62.13 -98.03
C LEU A 316 42.85 62.39 -96.60
N ASP A 317 43.12 63.64 -96.24
CA ASP A 317 43.46 64.05 -94.87
C ASP A 317 42.29 63.81 -93.90
N ALA A 318 41.04 63.87 -94.37
CA ALA A 318 39.84 63.62 -93.55
C ALA A 318 39.65 62.13 -93.20
N ILE A 319 40.28 61.20 -93.92
CA ILE A 319 40.21 59.77 -93.59
C ILE A 319 40.94 59.48 -92.27
N GLN A 320 42.04 60.19 -92.01
CA GLN A 320 42.79 60.05 -90.75
C GLN A 320 41.94 60.49 -89.55
N ASP A 321 41.15 61.55 -89.71
CA ASP A 321 40.21 62.03 -88.69
C ASP A 321 39.07 61.04 -88.45
N VAL A 322 38.54 60.41 -89.52
CA VAL A 322 37.52 59.36 -89.41
C VAL A 322 38.07 58.12 -88.69
N LEU A 323 39.31 57.72 -88.95
CA LEU A 323 39.96 56.61 -88.23
C LEU A 323 40.14 56.91 -86.74
N LEU A 324 40.55 58.13 -86.39
CA LEU A 324 40.66 58.58 -85.00
C LEU A 324 39.30 58.61 -84.28
N GLU A 325 38.23 59.02 -84.96
CA GLU A 325 36.89 58.98 -84.37
C GLU A 325 36.39 57.54 -84.21
N ILE A 326 36.67 56.63 -85.15
CA ILE A 326 36.36 55.20 -85.01
C ILE A 326 37.09 54.59 -83.81
N GLU A 327 38.37 54.91 -83.63
CA GLU A 327 39.17 54.43 -82.48
C GLU A 327 38.59 54.93 -81.15
N LYS A 328 38.23 56.22 -81.06
CA LYS A 328 37.53 56.78 -79.90
C LYS A 328 36.19 56.10 -79.63
N GLN A 329 35.43 55.74 -80.66
CA GLN A 329 34.17 55.01 -80.49
C GLN A 329 34.43 53.57 -80.02
N GLN A 330 35.46 52.89 -80.56
CA GLN A 330 35.86 51.54 -80.12
C GLN A 330 36.26 51.52 -78.64
N ASP A 331 37.00 52.53 -78.17
CA ASP A 331 37.36 52.66 -76.76
C ASP A 331 36.13 52.83 -75.87
N LYS A 332 35.16 53.66 -76.28
CA LYS A 332 33.89 53.82 -75.56
C LYS A 332 33.10 52.52 -75.49
N TYR A 333 32.99 51.80 -76.61
CA TYR A 333 32.31 50.50 -76.63
C TYR A 333 33.02 49.45 -75.78
N THR A 334 34.36 49.45 -75.78
CA THR A 334 35.16 48.55 -74.95
C THR A 334 34.96 48.86 -73.46
N ALA A 335 34.93 50.14 -73.08
CA ALA A 335 34.64 50.55 -71.71
C ALA A 335 33.20 50.17 -71.29
N LEU A 336 32.22 50.36 -72.16
CA LEU A 336 30.83 49.97 -71.91
C LEU A 336 30.69 48.45 -71.75
N PHE A 337 31.38 47.67 -72.58
CA PHE A 337 31.37 46.21 -72.51
C PHE A 337 32.00 45.72 -71.20
N ARG A 338 33.10 46.34 -70.76
CA ARG A 338 33.70 46.06 -69.45
C ARG A 338 32.75 46.38 -68.31
N TYR A 339 32.09 47.52 -68.35
CA TYR A 339 31.08 47.90 -67.37
C TYR A 339 29.94 46.86 -67.33
N MET A 340 29.39 46.50 -68.48
CA MET A 340 28.33 45.50 -68.60
C MET A 340 28.75 44.13 -68.02
N ASN A 341 29.97 43.69 -68.29
CA ASN A 341 30.48 42.43 -67.75
C ASN A 341 30.65 42.47 -66.23
N ILE A 342 31.17 43.58 -65.69
CA ILE A 342 31.30 43.76 -64.24
C ILE A 342 29.92 43.80 -63.58
N THR A 343 28.96 44.52 -64.17
CA THR A 343 27.59 44.55 -63.64
C THR A 343 26.91 43.20 -63.73
N ASN A 344 27.13 42.43 -64.80
CA ASN A 344 26.59 41.08 -64.92
C ASN A 344 27.20 40.14 -63.87
N ALA A 345 28.52 40.22 -63.63
CA ALA A 345 29.16 39.47 -62.56
C ALA A 345 28.58 39.83 -61.17
N GLN A 346 28.32 41.12 -60.92
CA GLN A 346 27.67 41.58 -59.69
C GLN A 346 26.22 41.08 -59.57
N ILE A 347 25.47 41.01 -60.67
CA ILE A 347 24.12 40.43 -60.70
C ILE A 347 24.17 38.92 -60.42
N GLU A 348 25.14 38.20 -60.99
CA GLU A 348 25.33 36.78 -60.71
C GLU A 348 25.69 36.52 -59.25
N GLU A 349 26.56 37.35 -58.65
CA GLU A 349 26.90 37.31 -57.24
C GLU A 349 25.67 37.58 -56.36
N ALA A 350 24.90 38.62 -56.66
CA ALA A 350 23.66 38.94 -55.95
C ALA A 350 22.61 37.81 -56.06
N ASN A 351 22.49 37.19 -57.23
CA ASN A 351 21.62 36.01 -57.44
C ASN A 351 22.14 34.77 -56.70
N GLY A 352 23.46 34.64 -56.54
CA GLY A 352 24.08 33.64 -55.67
C GLY A 352 23.63 33.82 -54.22
N ILE A 353 23.80 35.04 -53.69
CA ILE A 353 23.41 35.40 -52.33
C ILE A 353 21.90 35.21 -52.11
N ALA A 354 21.06 35.62 -53.06
CA ALA A 354 19.61 35.46 -52.98
C ALA A 354 19.21 33.98 -52.86
N ARG A 355 19.81 33.10 -53.67
CA ARG A 355 19.55 31.64 -53.61
C ARG A 355 20.01 31.03 -52.29
N ASP A 356 21.10 31.51 -51.71
CA ASP A 356 21.58 31.01 -50.43
C ASP A 356 20.69 31.49 -49.27
N LEU A 357 20.20 32.74 -49.33
CA LEU A 357 19.19 33.25 -48.40
C LEU A 357 17.87 32.48 -48.49
N GLU A 358 17.42 32.11 -49.69
CA GLU A 358 16.24 31.27 -49.88
C GLU A 358 16.41 29.90 -49.21
N LYS A 359 17.54 29.23 -49.43
CA LYS A 359 17.86 27.95 -48.76
C LYS A 359 17.91 28.08 -47.24
N ASP A 360 18.48 29.16 -46.72
CA ASP A 360 18.54 29.38 -45.29
C ASP A 360 17.15 29.69 -44.70
N SER A 361 16.29 30.41 -45.43
CA SER A 361 14.88 30.61 -45.08
C SER A 361 14.11 29.29 -45.03
N GLU A 362 14.30 28.41 -46.02
CA GLU A 362 13.71 27.06 -46.02
C GLU A 362 14.17 26.23 -44.82
N ARG A 363 15.47 26.24 -44.51
CA ARG A 363 16.03 25.56 -43.33
C ARG A 363 15.44 26.10 -42.02
N LEU A 364 15.27 27.41 -41.91
CA LEU A 364 14.64 28.02 -40.74
C LEU A 364 13.17 27.63 -40.63
N HIS A 365 12.41 27.62 -41.73
CA HIS A 365 11.03 27.16 -41.75
C HIS A 365 10.89 25.68 -41.35
N GLU A 366 11.78 24.81 -41.84
CA GLU A 366 11.82 23.41 -41.40
C GLU A 366 12.14 23.29 -39.90
N GLY A 367 13.10 24.09 -39.42
CA GLY A 367 13.46 24.17 -38.01
C GLY A 367 12.29 24.60 -37.13
N GLU A 368 11.56 25.64 -37.52
CA GLU A 368 10.35 26.10 -36.84
C GLU A 368 9.25 25.04 -36.85
N LYS A 369 9.03 24.36 -37.98
CA LYS A 369 8.04 23.28 -38.07
C LYS A 369 8.38 22.14 -37.12
N ARG A 370 9.66 21.77 -37.00
CA ARG A 370 10.13 20.75 -36.04
C ARG A 370 9.93 21.22 -34.60
N LYS A 371 10.24 22.48 -34.27
CA LYS A 371 9.98 23.06 -32.95
C LYS A 371 8.49 23.02 -32.60
N ARG A 372 7.60 23.48 -33.49
CA ARG A 372 6.14 23.44 -33.28
C ARG A 372 5.64 22.02 -33.01
N LEU A 373 6.13 21.02 -33.74
CA LEU A 373 5.76 19.61 -33.50
C LEU A 373 6.28 19.08 -32.16
N SER A 374 7.45 19.54 -31.71
CA SER A 374 7.99 19.22 -30.39
C SER A 374 7.16 19.89 -29.29
N ASP A 375 6.87 21.17 -29.45
CA ASP A 375 6.08 21.98 -28.52
C ASP A 375 4.64 21.44 -28.38
N GLU A 376 4.05 20.95 -29.47
CA GLU A 376 2.73 20.32 -29.43
C GLU A 376 2.77 18.99 -28.65
N LYS A 377 3.87 18.23 -28.73
CA LYS A 377 4.05 16.99 -27.96
C LYS A 377 4.26 17.28 -26.48
N THR A 378 5.10 18.25 -26.12
CA THR A 378 5.29 18.66 -24.72
C THR A 378 4.00 19.23 -24.15
N LEU A 379 3.27 20.08 -24.88
CA LEU A 379 1.97 20.59 -24.44
C LEU A 379 0.96 19.47 -24.17
N LYS A 380 0.92 18.42 -25.01
CA LYS A 380 0.08 17.24 -24.76
C LYS A 380 0.50 16.48 -23.51
N GLN A 381 1.80 16.35 -23.25
CA GLN A 381 2.32 15.74 -22.03
C GLN A 381 1.97 16.57 -20.79
N ASP A 382 2.16 17.89 -20.84
CA ASP A 382 1.84 18.80 -19.75
C ASP A 382 0.33 18.79 -19.43
N LEU A 383 -0.53 18.79 -20.46
CA LEU A 383 -1.97 18.64 -20.28
C LEU A 383 -2.34 17.31 -19.61
N GLN A 384 -1.66 16.21 -19.95
CA GLN A 384 -1.87 14.92 -19.30
C GLN A 384 -1.42 14.95 -17.83
N GLN A 385 -0.28 15.58 -17.54
CA GLN A 385 0.22 15.75 -16.17
C GLN A 385 -0.74 16.58 -15.34
N VAL A 386 -1.21 17.73 -15.83
CA VAL A 386 -2.19 18.58 -15.14
C VAL A 386 -3.48 17.82 -14.88
N ARG A 387 -4.00 17.05 -15.85
CA ARG A 387 -5.20 16.22 -15.65
C ARG A 387 -4.98 15.15 -14.57
N SER A 388 -3.81 14.52 -14.53
CA SER A 388 -3.48 13.54 -13.49
C SER A 388 -3.36 14.17 -12.11
N ALA A 389 -2.77 15.37 -12.02
CA ALA A 389 -2.65 16.13 -10.79
C ALA A 389 -4.01 16.63 -10.29
N GLN A 390 -4.91 17.05 -11.19
CA GLN A 390 -6.29 17.42 -10.86
C GLN A 390 -7.05 16.22 -10.27
N LYS A 391 -6.98 15.05 -10.92
CA LYS A 391 -7.60 13.83 -10.39
C LYS A 391 -7.09 13.49 -8.99
N LEU A 392 -5.77 13.54 -8.79
CA LEU A 392 -5.17 13.25 -7.50
C LEU A 392 -5.55 14.30 -6.44
N SER A 393 -5.66 15.58 -6.82
CA SER A 393 -6.16 16.63 -5.93
C SER A 393 -7.63 16.41 -5.55
N ASP A 394 -8.46 15.95 -6.48
CA ASP A 394 -9.88 15.69 -6.22
C ASP A 394 -10.04 14.44 -5.34
N GLU A 395 -9.25 13.39 -5.56
CA GLU A 395 -9.18 12.22 -4.67
C GLU A 395 -8.77 12.61 -3.24
N LEU A 396 -7.75 13.45 -3.09
CA LEU A 396 -7.32 13.96 -1.80
C LEU A 396 -8.38 14.84 -1.13
N ARG A 397 -9.13 15.65 -1.89
CA ARG A 397 -10.25 16.44 -1.36
C ARG A 397 -11.38 15.55 -0.84
N GLU A 398 -11.74 14.51 -1.58
CA GLU A 398 -12.75 13.55 -1.14
C GLU A 398 -12.28 12.79 0.11
N GLU A 399 -10.99 12.45 0.22
CA GLU A 399 -10.45 11.82 1.42
C GLU A 399 -10.44 12.77 2.62
N ILE A 400 -10.05 14.04 2.43
CA ILE A 400 -10.17 15.06 3.48
C ILE A 400 -11.62 15.21 3.93
N ARG A 401 -12.57 15.22 2.99
CA ARG A 401 -14.00 15.32 3.30
C ARG A 401 -14.47 14.12 4.13
N ARG A 402 -14.09 12.89 3.75
CA ARG A 402 -14.39 11.68 4.54
C ARG A 402 -13.80 11.75 5.95
N GLN A 403 -12.57 12.25 6.07
CA GLN A 403 -11.93 12.43 7.38
C GLN A 403 -12.63 13.49 8.22
N GLN A 404 -13.10 14.58 7.60
CA GLN A 404 -13.92 15.59 8.28
C GLN A 404 -15.26 15.02 8.73
N ASP A 405 -15.99 14.33 7.86
CA ASP A 405 -17.26 13.66 8.21
C ASP A 405 -17.05 12.65 9.35
N ALA A 406 -15.98 11.85 9.30
CA ALA A 406 -15.64 10.91 10.36
C ALA A 406 -15.25 11.62 11.68
N LEU A 407 -14.55 12.75 11.60
CA LEU A 407 -14.23 13.56 12.78
C LEU A 407 -15.49 14.17 13.40
N GLU A 408 -16.43 14.66 12.59
CA GLU A 408 -17.71 15.17 13.08
C GLU A 408 -18.53 14.09 13.79
N VAL A 409 -18.57 12.87 13.25
CA VAL A 409 -19.22 11.73 13.93
C VAL A 409 -18.51 11.39 15.24
N LYS A 410 -17.17 11.41 15.26
CA LYS A 410 -16.39 11.21 16.50
C LYS A 410 -16.63 12.33 17.52
N LEU A 411 -16.72 13.59 17.08
CA LEU A 411 -17.04 14.71 17.95
C LEU A 411 -18.46 14.60 18.49
N ALA A 412 -19.45 14.22 17.68
CA ALA A 412 -20.83 14.02 18.11
C ALA A 412 -20.95 12.87 19.12
N THR A 413 -20.22 11.76 18.93
CA THR A 413 -20.18 10.66 19.92
C THR A 413 -19.48 11.08 21.21
N VAL A 414 -18.43 11.89 21.15
CA VAL A 414 -17.80 12.49 22.34
C VAL A 414 -18.76 13.46 23.05
N GLU A 415 -19.47 14.33 22.32
CA GLU A 415 -20.50 15.21 22.88
C GLU A 415 -21.64 14.41 23.54
N GLN A 416 -22.05 13.30 22.93
CA GLN A 416 -23.02 12.37 23.49
C GLN A 416 -22.49 11.70 24.77
N ALA A 417 -21.24 11.22 24.77
CA ALA A 417 -20.62 10.63 25.96
C ALA A 417 -20.46 11.65 27.10
N LEU A 418 -20.10 12.90 26.78
CA LEU A 418 -19.97 13.98 27.77
C LEU A 418 -21.33 14.38 28.36
N SER A 419 -22.40 14.39 27.55
CA SER A 419 -23.75 14.62 28.07
C SER A 419 -24.22 13.50 29.02
N VAL A 420 -23.83 12.24 28.78
CA VAL A 420 -24.08 11.10 29.70
C VAL A 420 -23.31 11.26 31.02
N VAL A 421 -22.10 11.82 31.01
CA VAL A 421 -21.31 12.13 32.22
C VAL A 421 -21.77 13.44 32.90
N GLY A 422 -22.77 14.13 32.33
CA GLY A 422 -23.35 15.35 32.86
C GLY A 422 -22.42 16.56 32.74
N PHE A 423 -21.64 16.64 31.66
CA PHE A 423 -20.90 17.82 31.26
C PHE A 423 -21.41 18.30 29.89
N ASP A 424 -22.03 19.49 29.86
CA ASP A 424 -22.42 20.13 28.59
C ASP A 424 -21.21 20.85 27.98
N ARG A 425 -21.22 21.00 26.64
CA ARG A 425 -20.20 21.73 25.88
C ARG A 425 -19.92 23.13 26.43
N ALA A 426 -20.94 23.79 26.99
CA ALA A 426 -20.82 25.09 27.66
C ALA A 426 -20.05 25.02 28.99
N THR A 427 -20.20 23.94 29.76
CA THR A 427 -19.50 23.73 31.04
C THR A 427 -18.02 23.43 30.84
N ILE A 428 -17.68 22.70 29.77
CA ILE A 428 -16.28 22.42 29.39
C ILE A 428 -15.60 23.70 28.85
N LEU A 429 -16.31 24.50 28.03
CA LEU A 429 -15.80 25.80 27.57
C LEU A 429 -15.57 26.80 28.72
N GLN A 430 -16.39 26.74 29.78
CA GLN A 430 -16.17 27.51 31.00
C GLN A 430 -14.94 27.02 31.79
N LEU A 431 -14.72 25.70 31.87
CA LEU A 431 -13.55 25.11 32.55
C LEU A 431 -12.25 25.32 31.78
N MET A 432 -12.31 25.40 30.44
CA MET A 432 -11.16 25.70 29.57
C MET A 432 -10.84 27.20 29.46
N ALA A 433 -11.57 28.06 30.18
CA ALA A 433 -11.36 29.50 30.27
C ALA A 433 -11.07 30.18 28.92
N ALA A 434 -12.02 30.15 27.98
CA ALA A 434 -12.01 31.06 26.83
C ALA A 434 -13.43 31.27 26.27
N THR A 435 -14.13 32.30 26.73
CA THR A 435 -15.47 32.66 26.22
C THR A 435 -15.45 33.57 24.99
N THR A 436 -14.28 33.93 24.43
CA THR A 436 -14.19 34.74 23.19
C THR A 436 -12.99 34.37 22.30
N SER A 437 -13.13 34.56 20.99
CA SER A 437 -12.27 34.01 19.93
C SER A 437 -10.84 34.56 19.85
N SER A 438 -10.44 35.52 20.70
CA SER A 438 -9.13 36.18 20.63
C SER A 438 -8.00 35.50 21.42
N ASP A 439 -8.31 34.54 22.31
CA ASP A 439 -7.33 33.98 23.26
C ASP A 439 -6.95 32.51 22.99
N ARG A 440 -6.93 32.08 21.72
CA ARG A 440 -6.44 30.72 21.36
C ARG A 440 -4.97 30.46 21.66
N SER A 441 -4.18 31.51 21.94
CA SER A 441 -2.78 31.43 22.37
C SER A 441 -2.59 31.14 23.86
N ARG A 442 -3.67 31.06 24.65
CA ARG A 442 -3.66 30.81 26.11
C ARG A 442 -4.15 29.41 26.51
N LEU A 443 -4.24 28.48 25.56
CA LEU A 443 -4.42 27.06 25.87
C LEU A 443 -3.08 26.53 26.43
N THR A 444 -2.83 26.74 27.71
CA THR A 444 -1.72 26.13 28.44
C THR A 444 -2.07 24.68 28.78
N ASP A 445 -1.07 23.80 28.78
CA ASP A 445 -1.24 22.38 29.11
C ASP A 445 -1.95 22.19 30.47
N GLU A 446 -1.72 23.11 31.40
CA GLU A 446 -2.36 23.15 32.72
C GLU A 446 -3.89 23.35 32.67
N SER A 447 -4.42 24.17 31.76
CA SER A 447 -5.87 24.37 31.66
C SER A 447 -6.58 23.18 31.03
N LEU A 448 -5.92 22.51 30.07
CA LEU A 448 -6.37 21.26 29.49
C LEU A 448 -6.35 20.13 30.54
N MET A 449 -5.28 20.02 31.32
CA MET A 449 -5.14 19.03 32.39
C MET A 449 -6.12 19.25 33.54
N ASN A 450 -6.50 20.50 33.84
CA ASN A 450 -7.53 20.80 34.83
C ASN A 450 -8.94 20.37 34.37
N ALA A 451 -9.27 20.58 33.09
CA ALA A 451 -10.53 20.10 32.53
C ALA A 451 -10.57 18.56 32.43
N LEU A 452 -9.47 17.94 31.97
CA LEU A 452 -9.34 16.50 31.88
C LEU A 452 -9.38 15.83 33.26
N SER A 453 -8.70 16.36 34.27
CA SER A 453 -8.74 15.82 35.64
C SER A 453 -10.09 15.98 36.34
N ALA A 454 -10.92 16.96 35.95
CA ALA A 454 -12.29 17.09 36.42
C ALA A 454 -13.24 16.06 35.77
N ILE A 455 -13.06 15.80 34.47
CA ILE A 455 -13.77 14.73 33.75
C ILE A 455 -13.33 13.37 34.27
N GLU A 456 -12.03 13.14 34.42
CA GLU A 456 -11.41 11.91 34.92
C GLU A 456 -11.91 11.57 36.32
N ARG A 457 -12.00 12.53 37.25
CA ARG A 457 -12.58 12.29 38.59
C ARG A 457 -14.04 11.82 38.54
N LYS A 458 -14.83 12.33 37.59
CA LYS A 458 -16.26 11.98 37.45
C LYS A 458 -16.46 10.64 36.72
N VAL A 459 -15.63 10.37 35.72
CA VAL A 459 -15.54 9.07 35.04
C VAL A 459 -15.03 8.00 36.01
N LEU A 460 -14.02 8.27 36.82
CA LEU A 460 -13.55 7.37 37.88
C LEU A 460 -14.64 7.07 38.92
N GLN A 461 -15.51 8.04 39.21
CA GLN A 461 -16.67 7.83 40.08
C GLN A 461 -17.71 6.88 39.45
N LEU A 462 -17.92 6.95 38.12
CA LEU A 462 -18.80 6.04 37.37
C LEU A 462 -18.16 4.67 37.12
N VAL A 463 -16.84 4.61 36.91
CA VAL A 463 -16.07 3.37 36.74
C VAL A 463 -15.91 2.62 38.06
N HIS A 464 -15.84 3.32 39.21
CA HIS A 464 -15.96 2.68 40.54
C HIS A 464 -17.31 1.99 40.76
N MET A 465 -18.34 2.30 39.96
CA MET A 465 -19.61 1.58 39.96
C MET A 465 -19.67 0.43 38.93
N SER A 466 -18.66 0.26 38.07
CA SER A 466 -18.71 -0.63 36.90
C SER A 466 -17.47 -1.53 36.73
N ALA A 467 -16.55 -1.59 37.69
CA ALA A 467 -15.28 -2.32 37.54
C ALA A 467 -15.11 -3.50 38.52
N GLU A 468 -15.88 -4.56 38.31
CA GLU A 468 -15.34 -5.93 38.39
C GLU A 468 -15.23 -6.44 36.95
N GLY A 469 -14.03 -6.38 36.36
CA GLY A 469 -13.83 -6.91 35.00
C GLY A 469 -12.60 -6.38 34.26
N THR A 470 -11.45 -7.00 34.55
CA THR A 470 -10.34 -7.36 33.63
C THR A 470 -9.78 -6.34 32.63
N VAL A 471 -8.53 -5.95 32.90
CA VAL A 471 -7.54 -5.35 32.00
C VAL A 471 -7.05 -6.42 31.00
N VAL A 472 -6.99 -6.08 29.71
CA VAL A 472 -6.25 -6.85 28.69
C VAL A 472 -5.30 -5.91 27.95
N GLU A 473 -4.07 -6.40 27.83
CA GLU A 473 -2.84 -5.79 27.36
C GLU A 473 -2.90 -5.29 25.90
N GLU A 474 -2.22 -4.17 25.64
CA GLU A 474 -1.93 -3.70 24.28
C GLU A 474 -0.79 -4.53 23.67
N ASP A 475 -1.07 -5.17 22.54
CA ASP A 475 -0.08 -5.92 21.75
C ASP A 475 0.94 -4.99 21.06
N ALA A 476 2.21 -5.39 21.14
CA ALA A 476 3.30 -4.79 20.41
C ALA A 476 3.15 -4.96 18.87
N PRO A 477 3.60 -3.99 18.06
CA PRO A 477 3.42 -4.03 16.61
C PRO A 477 4.17 -5.20 15.97
N ILE A 478 3.40 -6.03 15.23
CA ILE A 478 3.75 -7.25 14.46
C ILE A 478 4.95 -7.07 13.49
N ASN A 479 5.42 -5.86 13.25
CA ASN A 479 6.52 -5.55 12.33
C ASN A 479 7.93 -5.98 12.81
N THR A 480 8.06 -6.56 14.00
CA THR A 480 9.37 -6.95 14.57
C THR A 480 9.65 -8.45 14.55
N LEU A 481 8.69 -9.32 14.18
CA LEU A 481 8.83 -10.78 14.28
C LEU A 481 9.22 -11.51 12.99
N TYR A 482 9.30 -10.82 11.84
CA TYR A 482 9.76 -11.44 10.59
C TYR A 482 10.88 -10.62 9.95
N GLY A 483 12.06 -11.24 9.81
CA GLY A 483 13.15 -10.70 9.01
C GLY A 483 12.68 -10.41 7.59
N SER A 484 12.76 -9.16 7.18
CA SER A 484 12.32 -8.69 5.87
C SER A 484 13.03 -9.44 4.74
N GLN A 485 12.26 -10.01 3.81
CA GLN A 485 12.81 -10.64 2.60
C GLN A 485 13.56 -9.59 1.77
N GLN A 486 14.85 -9.82 1.58
CA GLN A 486 15.76 -8.96 0.83
C GLN A 486 15.39 -8.94 -0.67
N CYS A 487 15.39 -7.76 -1.30
CA CYS A 487 15.10 -7.60 -2.72
C CYS A 487 16.33 -7.97 -3.57
N ALA A 488 16.31 -9.14 -4.21
CA ALA A 488 17.41 -9.62 -5.07
C ALA A 488 17.76 -8.65 -6.22
N GLU A 489 16.76 -7.95 -6.77
CA GLU A 489 16.94 -7.03 -7.89
C GLU A 489 17.74 -5.76 -7.52
N CYS A 490 17.73 -5.36 -6.24
CA CYS A 490 18.56 -4.24 -5.78
C CYS A 490 20.05 -4.60 -5.73
N ALA A 491 20.38 -5.89 -5.60
CA ALA A 491 21.76 -6.38 -5.72
C ALA A 491 22.25 -6.43 -7.18
N GLU A 492 21.34 -6.54 -8.14
CA GLU A 492 21.65 -6.62 -9.58
C GLU A 492 21.60 -5.26 -10.31
N GLY A 493 20.85 -4.29 -9.81
CA GLY A 493 20.60 -3.00 -10.48
C GLY A 493 21.82 -2.10 -10.69
N GLN A 494 22.97 -2.37 -10.06
CA GLN A 494 24.21 -1.61 -10.31
C GLN A 494 24.97 -2.06 -11.56
N ASP A 495 24.83 -3.32 -12.00
CA ASP A 495 25.53 -3.80 -13.21
C ASP A 495 24.82 -3.37 -14.49
N VAL A 496 23.50 -3.14 -14.42
CA VAL A 496 22.70 -2.69 -15.58
C VAL A 496 22.87 -1.19 -15.84
N ASN A 497 23.15 -0.39 -14.80
CA ASN A 497 23.30 1.07 -14.92
C ASN A 497 24.75 1.55 -15.19
N GLN A 498 25.74 0.66 -15.23
CA GLN A 498 27.15 1.05 -15.51
C GLN A 498 27.56 0.86 -16.98
N HIS A 499 26.69 0.29 -17.83
CA HIS A 499 27.08 -0.11 -19.19
C HIS A 499 26.09 0.39 -20.24
N ASP A 500 25.83 1.71 -20.27
CA ASP A 500 24.96 2.33 -21.27
C ASP A 500 25.57 2.46 -22.67
N GLU A 501 26.81 1.99 -22.93
CA GLU A 501 27.43 2.16 -24.26
C GLU A 501 28.09 0.91 -24.87
N ARG A 502 28.01 -0.29 -24.25
CA ARG A 502 28.54 -1.53 -24.88
C ARG A 502 27.61 -2.71 -24.71
N ILE A 503 27.40 -3.45 -25.81
CA ILE A 503 26.66 -4.73 -25.82
C ILE A 503 27.41 -5.71 -24.90
N VAL A 504 26.85 -5.99 -23.73
CA VAL A 504 27.41 -6.94 -22.77
C VAL A 504 27.03 -8.36 -23.19
N LEU A 505 28.02 -9.23 -23.37
CA LEU A 505 27.81 -10.65 -23.63
C LEU A 505 27.30 -11.37 -22.35
N PRO A 506 26.38 -12.35 -22.46
CA PRO A 506 25.86 -13.06 -21.30
C PRO A 506 26.97 -13.74 -20.49
N GLN A 507 27.08 -13.43 -19.20
CA GLN A 507 28.00 -14.14 -18.30
C GLN A 507 27.46 -15.53 -17.95
N GLU A 508 28.37 -16.48 -17.73
CA GLU A 508 28.04 -17.84 -17.33
C GLU A 508 27.34 -17.88 -15.96
N HIS A 509 26.24 -18.63 -15.86
CA HIS A 509 25.39 -18.77 -14.67
C HIS A 509 26.13 -18.98 -13.32
N PRO A 510 27.18 -19.82 -13.21
CA PRO A 510 27.86 -20.03 -11.92
C PRO A 510 28.58 -18.77 -11.39
N LYS A 511 29.14 -17.95 -12.29
CA LYS A 511 29.84 -16.70 -11.91
C LYS A 511 28.84 -15.64 -11.41
N LEU A 512 27.62 -15.65 -11.96
CA LEU A 512 26.54 -14.77 -11.54
C LEU A 512 26.10 -15.06 -10.10
N VAL A 513 25.91 -16.34 -9.76
CA VAL A 513 25.50 -16.79 -8.41
C VAL A 513 26.55 -16.43 -7.36
N GLU A 514 27.83 -16.57 -7.70
CA GLU A 514 28.93 -16.22 -6.77
C GLU A 514 29.04 -14.71 -6.53
N ASN A 515 28.86 -13.90 -7.59
CA ASN A 515 28.84 -12.45 -7.48
C ASN A 515 27.66 -11.94 -6.64
N VAL A 516 26.47 -12.53 -6.81
CA VAL A 516 25.29 -12.21 -5.99
C VAL A 516 25.56 -12.54 -4.51
N ARG A 517 26.12 -13.72 -4.21
CA ARG A 517 26.46 -14.11 -2.82
C ARG A 517 27.46 -13.16 -2.17
N LYS A 518 28.51 -12.74 -2.89
CA LYS A 518 29.52 -11.80 -2.36
C LYS A 518 28.91 -10.42 -2.10
N ARG A 519 28.00 -9.96 -2.94
CA ARG A 519 27.37 -8.62 -2.82
C ARG A 519 26.26 -8.55 -1.77
N VAL A 520 25.49 -9.62 -1.59
CA VAL A 520 24.47 -9.70 -0.52
C VAL A 520 25.08 -9.55 0.88
N ASN A 521 26.33 -10.00 1.04
CA ASN A 521 27.06 -9.91 2.31
C ASN A 521 27.92 -8.63 2.45
N ALA A 522 27.91 -7.73 1.45
CA ALA A 522 28.70 -6.51 1.49
C ALA A 522 28.04 -5.45 2.40
N PRO A 523 28.80 -4.75 3.27
CA PRO A 523 28.24 -3.79 4.22
C PRO A 523 27.53 -2.60 3.54
N GLU A 524 27.93 -2.22 2.33
CA GLU A 524 27.28 -1.15 1.55
C GLU A 524 25.85 -1.49 1.13
N MET A 525 25.54 -2.78 0.97
CA MET A 525 24.20 -3.26 0.56
C MET A 525 23.24 -3.38 1.75
N GLN A 526 23.75 -3.40 2.99
CA GLN A 526 22.92 -3.45 4.21
C GLN A 526 22.16 -2.14 4.45
N TYR A 527 22.68 -1.00 4.00
CA TYR A 527 22.01 0.30 4.10
C TYR A 527 20.92 0.54 3.04
N ARG A 528 20.81 -0.37 2.05
CA ARG A 528 19.79 -0.32 0.98
C ARG A 528 18.69 -1.37 1.14
N LEU A 529 18.63 -2.01 2.31
CA LEU A 529 17.66 -3.04 2.62
C LEU A 529 16.27 -2.42 2.78
N HIS A 530 15.41 -2.64 1.78
CA HIS A 530 13.98 -2.38 1.87
C HIS A 530 13.22 -3.64 1.43
N THR A 531 11.98 -3.77 1.90
CA THR A 531 11.11 -4.89 1.50
C THR A 531 10.81 -4.82 -0.01
N LEU A 532 10.51 -5.98 -0.62
CA LEU A 532 10.09 -6.08 -2.02
C LEU A 532 8.92 -5.12 -2.37
N SER A 533 8.02 -4.89 -1.41
CA SER A 533 6.87 -3.97 -1.53
C SER A 533 7.26 -2.50 -1.59
N GLN A 534 8.41 -2.12 -1.03
CA GLN A 534 8.91 -0.74 -1.04
C GLN A 534 9.90 -0.47 -2.20
N CYS A 535 10.21 -1.48 -3.01
CA CYS A 535 11.13 -1.35 -4.13
C CYS A 535 10.54 -0.49 -5.26
N LYS A 536 11.29 0.52 -5.71
CA LYS A 536 10.89 1.43 -6.80
C LYS A 536 11.20 0.89 -8.21
N LEU A 537 11.87 -0.28 -8.31
CA LEU A 537 12.22 -0.87 -9.61
C LEU A 537 10.97 -1.49 -10.29
N PRO A 538 10.77 -1.26 -11.60
CA PRO A 538 9.57 -1.70 -12.32
C PRO A 538 9.30 -3.21 -12.24
N ARG A 539 10.36 -4.02 -12.31
CA ARG A 539 10.26 -5.49 -12.33
C ARG A 539 9.91 -6.06 -10.95
N SER A 540 10.42 -5.47 -9.88
CA SER A 540 10.10 -5.82 -8.50
C SER A 540 8.63 -5.57 -8.18
N ARG A 541 8.07 -4.45 -8.67
CA ARG A 541 6.63 -4.16 -8.58
C ARG A 541 5.76 -5.17 -9.33
N MET A 542 6.24 -5.63 -10.49
CA MET A 542 5.61 -6.72 -11.23
C MET A 542 5.59 -8.03 -10.45
N LEU A 543 6.68 -8.37 -9.76
CA LEU A 543 6.78 -9.58 -8.93
C LEU A 543 5.89 -9.51 -7.69
N VAL A 544 5.80 -8.33 -7.04
CA VAL A 544 4.87 -8.09 -5.92
C VAL A 544 3.43 -8.26 -6.39
N ASN A 545 3.04 -7.66 -7.51
CA ASN A 545 1.68 -7.79 -8.06
C ASN A 545 1.33 -9.23 -8.46
N LYS A 546 2.32 -10.04 -8.88
CA LYS A 546 2.14 -11.47 -9.14
C LYS A 546 1.99 -12.34 -7.89
N ARG A 547 2.39 -11.89 -6.71
CA ARG A 547 2.20 -12.62 -5.43
C ARG A 547 0.84 -12.35 -4.80
N TYR A 548 0.21 -11.22 -5.16
CA TYR A 548 -1.13 -10.83 -4.70
C TYR A 548 -2.24 -11.16 -5.70
N GLN A 549 -1.90 -11.85 -6.80
CA GLN A 549 -2.80 -12.54 -7.73
C GLN A 549 -2.66 -14.04 -7.52
#